data_AF-A0A7W6RTN6-F1
#
_entry.id   AF-A0A7W6RTN6-F1
#
_cell.length_a   1.000
_cell.length_b   1.000
_cell.length_c   1.000
_cell.angle_alpha   90.00
_cell.angle_beta   90.00
_cell.angle_gamma   90.00
#
_symmetry.space_group_name_H-M   'P 1'
#
loop_
_entity.id
_entity.type
_entity.pdbx_description
1 polymer ?
#
loop_
_entity_poly.entity_id
_entity_poly.type
_entity_poly.pdbx_seq_one_letter_code
_entity_poly.pdbx_strand_id
1 'polypeptide(L)'
;MKTIYVVGTCDTKGGELRYLRDLIREVGCDVVLVDVSESEFHKEAADVDVQPSEVARFHPNPPKPKELKDRGKAVTAMSEALVEFIRSRPDVDGIIGAGGTGGTALIAPAMRALPIGTPKVLVSTVASGNVAPYVGPTDISMMYSVTDVSGLNRISRVVLANAAHSVAGMVLNKPTGVAADERPAIGLTMFGVTTPCVQAVTRALEAEFDCLVFHATGTGGQSFEKLADSGLRSAASMSPRPRSATIWWAASSPAQPIASAPSPEASCPMSAPAARSIWSISGQWTRSRPSFARAACTSIVLRSR
;
A
#
# COMPACT_ATOMS: atom_id res chain seq x y z
N MET A 1 10.44 -13.18 -18.20
CA MET A 1 11.29 -13.20 -16.98
C MET A 1 10.64 -12.25 -15.98
N LYS A 2 10.96 -12.34 -14.68
CA LYS A 2 10.33 -11.48 -13.66
C LYS A 2 11.07 -10.15 -13.58
N THR A 3 10.34 -9.04 -13.62
CA THR A 3 10.94 -7.69 -13.74
C THR A 3 10.88 -6.91 -12.42
N ILE A 4 12.04 -6.50 -11.93
CA ILE A 4 12.16 -5.69 -10.71
C ILE A 4 12.50 -4.25 -11.07
N TYR A 5 11.73 -3.31 -10.55
CA TYR A 5 11.98 -1.88 -10.73
C TYR A 5 12.94 -1.39 -9.65
N VAL A 6 14.10 -0.87 -10.05
CA VAL A 6 15.03 -0.16 -9.16
C VAL A 6 14.77 1.32 -9.33
N VAL A 7 14.27 1.98 -8.28
CA VAL A 7 13.83 3.38 -8.35
C VAL A 7 14.65 4.25 -7.40
N GLY A 8 15.16 5.38 -7.88
CA GLY A 8 15.81 6.36 -7.04
C GLY A 8 16.39 7.55 -7.80
N THR A 9 17.02 8.46 -7.07
CA THR A 9 17.62 9.69 -7.61
C THR A 9 19.03 9.40 -8.12
N CYS A 10 19.21 9.15 -9.41
CA CYS A 10 20.49 8.73 -9.99
C CYS A 10 21.54 9.85 -9.96
N ASP A 11 21.12 11.12 -9.94
CA ASP A 11 21.99 12.30 -9.83
C ASP A 11 22.88 12.29 -8.58
N THR A 12 22.39 11.70 -7.49
CA THR A 12 23.09 11.63 -6.20
C THR A 12 23.44 10.22 -5.78
N LYS A 13 22.73 9.20 -6.28
CA LYS A 13 22.82 7.79 -5.82
C LYS A 13 23.00 6.79 -6.96
N GLY A 14 23.41 7.26 -8.14
CA GLY A 14 23.53 6.40 -9.32
C GLY A 14 24.47 5.20 -9.09
N GLY A 15 25.54 5.36 -8.30
CA GLY A 15 26.46 4.25 -7.98
C GLY A 15 25.79 3.13 -7.19
N GLU A 16 24.99 3.49 -6.19
CA GLU A 16 24.25 2.58 -5.31
C GLU A 16 23.10 1.90 -6.04
N LEU A 17 22.35 2.65 -6.87
CA LEU A 17 21.23 2.11 -7.65
C LEU A 17 21.72 1.15 -8.73
N ARG A 18 22.84 1.47 -9.42
CA ARG A 18 23.50 0.52 -10.33
C ARG A 18 23.97 -0.74 -9.61
N TYR A 19 24.54 -0.60 -8.41
CA TYR A 19 24.96 -1.76 -7.63
C TYR A 19 23.78 -2.67 -7.25
N LEU A 20 22.62 -2.10 -6.88
CA LEU A 20 21.39 -2.87 -6.69
C LEU A 20 20.95 -3.57 -7.98
N ARG A 21 20.90 -2.84 -9.10
CA ARG A 21 20.54 -3.37 -10.42
C ARG A 21 21.40 -4.57 -10.80
N ASP A 22 22.71 -4.43 -10.69
CA ASP A 22 23.66 -5.44 -11.14
C ASP A 22 23.52 -6.73 -10.31
N LEU A 23 23.42 -6.61 -8.97
CA LEU A 23 23.17 -7.77 -8.09
C LEU A 23 21.84 -8.47 -8.38
N ILE A 24 20.78 -7.72 -8.68
CA ILE A 24 19.47 -8.31 -9.00
C ILE A 24 19.53 -9.05 -10.34
N ARG A 25 20.23 -8.50 -11.34
CA ARG A 25 20.46 -9.15 -12.64
C ARG A 25 21.27 -10.44 -12.51
N GLU A 26 22.29 -10.45 -11.64
CA GLU A 26 23.10 -11.65 -11.37
C GLU A 26 22.27 -12.83 -10.81
N VAL A 27 21.17 -12.54 -10.10
CA VAL A 27 20.24 -13.56 -9.58
C VAL A 27 19.24 -14.06 -10.63
N GLY A 28 19.25 -13.49 -11.84
CA GLY A 28 18.42 -13.93 -12.97
C GLY A 28 17.06 -13.22 -13.08
N CYS A 29 16.90 -12.07 -12.44
CA CYS A 29 15.74 -11.18 -12.64
C CYS A 29 16.05 -10.10 -13.68
N ASP A 30 15.04 -9.70 -14.44
CA ASP A 30 15.13 -8.49 -15.26
C ASP A 30 15.06 -7.26 -14.36
N VAL A 31 15.73 -6.17 -14.77
CA VAL A 31 15.72 -4.92 -14.01
C VAL A 31 15.48 -3.74 -14.93
N VAL A 32 14.54 -2.89 -14.50
CA VAL A 32 14.29 -1.55 -15.04
C VAL A 32 14.78 -0.53 -14.02
N LEU A 33 15.84 0.21 -14.36
CA LEU A 33 16.36 1.31 -13.56
C LEU A 33 15.60 2.60 -13.90
N VAL A 34 14.82 3.11 -12.93
CA VAL A 34 14.01 4.31 -13.05
C VAL A 34 14.65 5.44 -12.26
N ASP A 35 15.01 6.50 -12.98
CA ASP A 35 15.54 7.72 -12.38
C ASP A 35 14.41 8.72 -12.07
N VAL A 36 14.46 9.26 -10.86
CA VAL A 36 13.51 10.26 -10.33
C VAL A 36 14.25 11.46 -9.73
N SER A 37 15.39 11.81 -10.32
CA SER A 37 16.15 13.01 -9.97
C SER A 37 15.44 14.30 -10.41
N GLU A 38 15.44 15.30 -9.52
CA GLU A 38 14.82 16.63 -9.73
C GLU A 38 15.75 17.67 -10.36
N SER A 39 17.04 17.35 -10.53
CA SER A 39 18.04 18.35 -10.94
C SER A 39 17.89 18.74 -12.40
N GLU A 40 17.70 20.04 -12.67
CA GLU A 40 17.69 20.64 -14.02
C GLU A 40 19.00 20.39 -14.80
N PHE A 41 20.07 20.00 -14.11
CA PHE A 41 21.39 19.72 -14.69
C PHE A 41 21.66 18.23 -14.95
N HIS A 42 20.70 17.35 -14.65
CA HIS A 42 20.88 15.93 -14.92
C HIS A 42 20.65 15.66 -16.41
N LYS A 43 21.75 15.34 -17.11
CA LYS A 43 21.67 14.87 -18.50
C LYS A 43 21.17 13.45 -18.51
N GLU A 44 20.45 13.08 -19.57
CA GLU A 44 20.03 11.70 -19.81
C GLU A 44 21.23 10.76 -19.69
N ALA A 45 21.08 9.72 -18.88
CA ALA A 45 22.11 8.73 -18.64
C ALA A 45 21.77 7.48 -19.45
N ALA A 46 22.67 7.05 -20.34
CA ALA A 46 22.43 5.93 -21.25
C ALA A 46 22.26 4.58 -20.53
N ASP A 47 22.68 4.49 -19.27
CA ASP A 47 22.58 3.30 -18.42
C ASP A 47 21.35 3.30 -17.50
N VAL A 48 20.46 4.28 -17.67
CA VAL A 48 19.14 4.39 -17.02
C VAL A 48 18.07 4.04 -18.04
N ASP A 49 17.18 3.12 -17.66
CA ASP A 49 16.15 2.58 -18.56
C ASP A 49 14.94 3.52 -18.69
N VAL A 50 14.64 4.30 -17.63
CA VAL A 50 13.56 5.29 -17.62
C VAL A 50 14.07 6.61 -17.04
N GLN A 51 14.07 7.65 -17.87
CA GLN A 51 14.58 8.98 -17.50
C GLN A 51 13.57 9.76 -16.62
N PRO A 52 14.02 10.75 -15.83
CA PRO A 52 13.11 11.55 -14.99
C PRO A 52 12.04 12.28 -15.80
N SER A 53 12.38 12.71 -17.02
CA SER A 53 11.46 13.36 -17.95
C SER A 53 10.33 12.44 -18.42
N GLU A 54 10.57 11.14 -18.49
CA GLU A 54 9.56 10.13 -18.84
C GLU A 54 8.60 9.90 -17.68
N VAL A 55 9.11 9.84 -16.45
CA VAL A 55 8.28 9.73 -15.23
C VAL A 55 7.41 10.99 -15.07
N ALA A 56 8.01 12.17 -15.20
CA ALA A 56 7.31 13.46 -15.04
C ALA A 56 6.10 13.63 -15.99
N ARG A 57 6.08 12.98 -17.15
CA ARG A 57 4.94 13.01 -18.10
C ARG A 57 3.67 12.37 -17.56
N PHE A 58 3.77 11.53 -16.52
CA PHE A 58 2.62 10.89 -15.88
C PHE A 58 1.98 11.79 -14.80
N HIS A 59 2.55 12.96 -14.52
CA HIS A 59 1.98 13.89 -13.55
C HIS A 59 0.58 14.33 -14.02
N PRO A 60 -0.49 14.13 -13.21
CA PRO A 60 -1.86 14.43 -13.63
C PRO A 60 -2.09 15.93 -13.84
N ASN A 61 -1.50 16.77 -12.98
CA ASN A 61 -1.52 18.23 -13.08
C ASN A 61 -0.11 18.82 -12.92
N PRO A 62 0.74 18.82 -13.96
CA PRO A 62 2.14 19.18 -13.83
C PRO A 62 2.29 20.64 -13.32
N PRO A 63 3.11 20.88 -12.28
CA PRO A 63 3.30 22.21 -11.73
C PRO A 63 4.03 23.13 -12.70
N LYS A 64 3.90 24.44 -12.49
CA LYS A 64 4.60 25.44 -13.32
C LYS A 64 6.11 25.38 -13.03
N PRO A 65 6.97 25.65 -14.02
CA PRO A 65 8.43 25.62 -13.81
C PRO A 65 8.94 26.46 -12.62
N LYS A 66 8.25 27.57 -12.29
CA LYS A 66 8.61 28.41 -11.14
C LYS A 66 8.41 27.71 -9.78
N GLU A 67 7.47 26.78 -9.69
CA GLU A 67 7.12 26.06 -8.45
C GLU A 67 8.13 24.94 -8.16
N LEU A 68 8.71 24.36 -9.22
CA LEU A 68 9.75 23.32 -9.13
C LEU A 68 11.11 23.84 -8.64
N LYS A 69 11.28 25.17 -8.51
CA LYS A 69 12.46 25.76 -7.86
C LYS A 69 12.51 25.48 -6.36
N ASP A 70 11.37 25.19 -5.74
CA ASP A 70 11.30 24.70 -4.37
C ASP A 70 11.53 23.19 -4.36
N ARG A 71 12.60 22.74 -3.69
CA ARG A 71 12.98 21.33 -3.63
C ARG A 71 11.88 20.44 -3.06
N GLY A 72 11.13 20.93 -2.07
CA GLY A 72 10.02 20.18 -1.47
C GLY A 72 8.88 19.98 -2.46
N LYS A 73 8.50 21.04 -3.19
CA LYS A 73 7.48 20.96 -4.24
C LYS A 73 7.90 20.08 -5.41
N ALA A 74 9.18 20.14 -5.82
CA ALA A 74 9.73 19.28 -6.86
C ALA A 74 9.62 17.79 -6.46
N VAL A 75 10.08 17.45 -5.25
CA VAL A 75 9.95 16.09 -4.70
C VAL A 75 8.50 15.62 -4.64
N THR A 76 7.58 16.48 -4.20
CA THR A 76 6.14 16.14 -4.18
C THR A 76 5.60 15.88 -5.58
N ALA A 77 5.90 16.76 -6.54
CA ALA A 77 5.44 16.62 -7.91
C ALA A 77 5.97 15.35 -8.57
N MET A 78 7.26 15.05 -8.45
CA MET A 78 7.81 13.82 -8.98
C MET A 78 7.28 12.58 -8.25
N SER A 79 7.02 12.68 -6.94
CA SER A 79 6.37 11.59 -6.22
C SER A 79 4.96 11.30 -6.77
N GLU A 80 4.17 12.32 -7.08
CA GLU A 80 2.85 12.18 -7.69
C GLU A 80 2.94 11.59 -9.10
N ALA A 81 3.90 12.06 -9.91
CA ALA A 81 4.15 11.53 -11.24
C ALA A 81 4.59 10.06 -11.20
N LEU A 82 5.49 9.71 -10.27
CA LEU A 82 5.98 8.34 -10.07
C LEU A 82 4.86 7.38 -9.65
N VAL A 83 3.89 7.85 -8.84
CA VAL A 83 2.72 7.05 -8.47
C VAL A 83 1.91 6.65 -9.72
N GLU A 84 1.60 7.61 -10.58
CA GLU A 84 0.85 7.34 -11.83
C GLU A 84 1.67 6.53 -12.83
N PHE A 85 2.96 6.81 -12.93
CA PHE A 85 3.89 6.00 -13.73
C PHE A 85 3.85 4.53 -13.28
N ILE A 86 4.04 4.24 -12.00
CA ILE A 86 4.05 2.86 -11.49
C ILE A 86 2.68 2.19 -11.67
N ARG A 87 1.57 2.91 -11.47
CA ARG A 87 0.21 2.38 -11.74
C ARG A 87 0.01 1.98 -13.20
N SER A 88 0.65 2.67 -14.14
CA SER A 88 0.56 2.36 -15.56
C SER A 88 1.36 1.13 -15.99
N ARG A 89 2.21 0.57 -15.12
CA ARG A 89 3.12 -0.54 -15.42
C ARG A 89 2.52 -1.88 -14.99
N PRO A 90 2.05 -2.73 -15.93
CA PRO A 90 1.51 -4.05 -15.60
C PRO A 90 2.60 -5.09 -15.30
N ASP A 91 3.86 -4.74 -15.55
CA ASP A 91 5.04 -5.62 -15.54
C ASP A 91 5.92 -5.43 -14.29
N VAL A 92 5.43 -4.76 -13.25
CA VAL A 92 6.15 -4.61 -11.97
C VAL A 92 5.99 -5.88 -11.14
N ASP A 93 6.92 -6.82 -11.25
CA ASP A 93 6.92 -8.02 -10.40
C ASP A 93 7.41 -7.74 -8.98
N GLY A 94 8.23 -6.71 -8.81
CA GLY A 94 8.72 -6.18 -7.54
C GLY A 94 9.35 -4.80 -7.71
N ILE A 95 9.50 -4.06 -6.61
CA ILE A 95 10.10 -2.73 -6.60
C ILE A 95 11.08 -2.59 -5.44
N ILE A 96 12.23 -1.97 -5.71
CA ILE A 96 13.23 -1.63 -4.71
C ILE A 96 13.70 -0.19 -4.88
N GLY A 97 13.93 0.51 -3.78
CA GLY A 97 14.52 1.84 -3.78
C GLY A 97 15.49 2.04 -2.63
N ALA A 98 16.38 3.02 -2.76
CA ALA A 98 17.34 3.39 -1.72
C ALA A 98 17.45 4.91 -1.60
N GLY A 99 17.41 5.44 -0.37
CA GLY A 99 17.60 6.88 -0.17
C GLY A 99 17.58 7.37 1.26
N GLY A 100 17.89 8.66 1.42
CA GLY A 100 17.68 9.38 2.68
C GLY A 100 16.22 9.76 2.88
N THR A 101 15.92 10.69 3.78
CA THR A 101 14.54 11.15 4.07
C THR A 101 13.79 11.60 2.80
N GLY A 102 14.41 12.45 1.98
CA GLY A 102 13.76 12.96 0.75
C GLY A 102 13.49 11.86 -0.29
N GLY A 103 14.45 10.97 -0.54
CA GLY A 103 14.26 9.84 -1.46
C GLY A 103 13.23 8.83 -0.93
N THR A 104 13.22 8.59 0.37
CA THR A 104 12.22 7.73 1.04
C THR A 104 10.82 8.32 0.88
N ALA A 105 10.66 9.62 1.09
CA ALA A 105 9.39 10.34 0.92
C ALA A 105 8.90 10.36 -0.54
N LEU A 106 9.84 10.41 -1.51
CA LEU A 106 9.54 10.38 -2.95
C LEU A 106 9.08 8.99 -3.42
N ILE A 107 9.79 7.93 -3.02
CA ILE A 107 9.59 6.58 -3.55
C ILE A 107 8.43 5.85 -2.85
N ALA A 108 8.27 6.04 -1.54
CA ALA A 108 7.30 5.27 -0.75
C ALA A 108 5.85 5.40 -1.24
N PRO A 109 5.34 6.58 -1.66
CA PRO A 109 4.00 6.71 -2.22
C PRO A 109 3.77 5.81 -3.44
N ALA A 110 4.75 5.69 -4.34
CA ALA A 110 4.65 4.85 -5.52
C ALA A 110 4.66 3.36 -5.17
N MET A 111 5.48 2.94 -4.20
CA MET A 111 5.42 1.58 -3.66
C MET A 111 4.04 1.27 -3.06
N ARG A 112 3.45 2.21 -2.32
CA ARG A 112 2.10 2.04 -1.75
C ARG A 112 1.00 1.97 -2.81
N ALA A 113 1.25 2.48 -4.02
CA ALA A 113 0.27 2.43 -5.10
C ALA A 113 0.08 0.98 -5.60
N LEU A 114 1.11 0.14 -5.53
CA LEU A 114 1.07 -1.26 -5.95
C LEU A 114 0.14 -2.10 -5.06
N PRO A 115 -0.41 -3.22 -5.59
CA PRO A 115 -1.21 -4.16 -4.82
C PRO A 115 -0.44 -4.77 -3.64
N ILE A 116 -1.16 -5.07 -2.56
CA ILE A 116 -0.62 -5.86 -1.43
C ILE A 116 -0.20 -7.24 -1.96
N GLY A 117 0.94 -7.74 -1.48
CA GLY A 117 1.57 -8.98 -1.94
C GLY A 117 2.63 -8.76 -3.02
N THR A 118 2.65 -7.61 -3.71
CA THR A 118 3.77 -7.24 -4.59
C THR A 118 5.01 -6.98 -3.72
N PRO A 119 6.16 -7.63 -3.96
CA PRO A 119 7.40 -7.36 -3.22
C PRO A 119 7.84 -5.89 -3.32
N LYS A 120 7.96 -5.21 -2.17
CA LYS A 120 8.35 -3.79 -2.06
C LYS A 120 9.43 -3.63 -0.99
N VAL A 121 10.65 -3.27 -1.38
CA VAL A 121 11.78 -3.06 -0.44
C VAL A 121 12.29 -1.63 -0.50
N LEU A 122 12.39 -0.95 0.63
CA LEU A 122 12.91 0.41 0.71
C LEU A 122 14.08 0.49 1.68
N VAL A 123 15.29 0.65 1.15
CA VAL A 123 16.50 0.89 1.94
C VAL A 123 16.53 2.37 2.33
N SER A 124 16.48 2.66 3.62
CA SER A 124 16.29 4.03 4.09
C SER A 124 17.13 4.39 5.31
N THR A 125 17.68 5.61 5.31
CA THR A 125 18.35 6.18 6.49
C THR A 125 17.40 6.54 7.63
N VAL A 126 16.08 6.50 7.38
CA VAL A 126 15.04 6.80 8.39
C VAL A 126 14.22 5.57 8.78
N ALA A 127 14.64 4.35 8.39
CA ALA A 127 13.94 3.13 8.76
C ALA A 127 13.99 2.83 10.27
N SER A 128 15.02 3.32 10.99
CA SER A 128 15.11 3.22 12.46
C SER A 128 14.44 4.42 13.16
N GLY A 129 13.22 4.75 12.75
CA GLY A 129 12.47 5.90 13.26
C GLY A 129 10.96 5.74 13.07
N ASN A 130 10.23 6.85 12.99
CA ASN A 130 8.80 6.80 12.65
C ASN A 130 8.61 6.49 11.17
N VAL A 131 8.26 5.25 10.87
CA VAL A 131 8.08 4.76 9.50
C VAL A 131 6.62 4.73 9.01
N ALA A 132 5.66 5.03 9.90
CA ALA A 132 4.23 5.04 9.58
C ALA A 132 3.87 5.84 8.32
N PRO A 133 4.41 7.07 8.07
CA PRO A 133 4.05 7.83 6.87
C PRO A 133 4.59 7.21 5.57
N TYR A 134 5.65 6.39 5.62
CA TYR A 134 6.24 5.75 4.45
C TYR A 134 5.55 4.42 4.14
N VAL A 135 5.43 3.52 5.13
CA VAL A 135 4.81 2.19 4.95
C VAL A 135 3.30 2.32 4.72
N GLY A 136 2.63 3.20 5.46
CA GLY A 136 1.18 3.37 5.40
C GLY A 136 0.42 2.07 5.64
N PRO A 137 -0.74 1.88 4.99
CA PRO A 137 -1.58 0.68 5.13
C PRO A 137 -1.13 -0.48 4.22
N THR A 138 0.16 -0.58 3.90
CA THR A 138 0.69 -1.55 2.93
C THR A 138 1.83 -2.39 3.50
N ASP A 139 2.29 -3.36 2.73
CA ASP A 139 3.30 -4.37 3.05
C ASP A 139 4.72 -3.98 2.58
N ILE A 140 5.08 -2.70 2.66
CA ILE A 140 6.46 -2.24 2.36
C ILE A 140 7.43 -2.76 3.42
N SER A 141 8.47 -3.46 2.99
CA SER A 141 9.60 -3.83 3.83
C SER A 141 10.64 -2.71 3.83
N MET A 142 10.84 -2.04 4.97
CA MET A 142 11.88 -1.03 5.12
C MET A 142 13.15 -1.65 5.74
N MET A 143 14.30 -1.44 5.09
CA MET A 143 15.61 -1.86 5.58
C MET A 143 16.43 -0.65 6.00
N TYR A 144 16.97 -0.66 7.21
CA TYR A 144 17.83 0.44 7.67
C TYR A 144 19.19 0.42 6.97
N SER A 145 19.58 1.55 6.38
CA SER A 145 20.83 1.67 5.62
C SER A 145 22.10 1.62 6.49
N VAL A 146 21.97 1.80 7.81
CA VAL A 146 23.04 1.89 8.82
C VAL A 146 23.93 3.13 8.65
N THR A 147 24.53 3.29 7.48
CA THR A 147 25.22 4.53 7.08
C THR A 147 24.32 5.37 6.20
N ASP A 148 24.71 6.62 5.95
CA ASP A 148 24.07 7.41 4.91
C ASP A 148 24.16 6.69 3.54
N VAL A 149 23.17 6.91 2.69
CA VAL A 149 23.15 6.40 1.30
C VAL A 149 23.86 7.43 0.43
N SER A 150 25.17 7.49 0.63
CA SER A 150 26.09 8.43 -0.01
C SER A 150 27.41 7.72 -0.31
N GLY A 151 27.42 7.02 -1.44
CA GLY A 151 28.52 6.20 -1.91
C GLY A 151 28.52 4.75 -1.40
N LEU A 152 29.26 3.93 -2.14
CA LEU A 152 29.47 2.51 -1.83
C LEU A 152 30.69 2.31 -0.92
N ASN A 153 30.44 2.17 0.37
CA ASN A 153 31.42 1.82 1.39
C ASN A 153 31.26 0.34 1.81
N ARG A 154 32.15 -0.13 2.71
CA ARG A 154 32.15 -1.54 3.15
C ARG A 154 30.81 -1.99 3.76
N ILE A 155 30.09 -1.07 4.44
CA ILE A 155 28.82 -1.34 5.10
C ILE A 155 27.67 -1.23 4.10
N SER A 156 27.63 -0.14 3.32
CA SER A 156 26.53 0.07 2.37
C SER A 156 26.49 -1.02 1.29
N ARG A 157 27.64 -1.56 0.87
CA ARG A 157 27.68 -2.74 -0.04
C ARG A 157 26.97 -3.95 0.55
N VAL A 158 27.23 -4.29 1.80
CA VAL A 158 26.59 -5.44 2.46
C VAL A 158 25.09 -5.22 2.63
N VAL A 159 24.69 -4.04 3.09
CA VAL A 159 23.28 -3.71 3.33
C VAL A 159 22.49 -3.69 2.00
N LEU A 160 23.02 -3.04 0.97
CA LEU A 160 22.38 -3.00 -0.35
C LEU A 160 22.33 -4.39 -0.99
N ALA A 161 23.35 -5.22 -0.81
CA ALA A 161 23.32 -6.60 -1.30
C ALA A 161 22.24 -7.44 -0.63
N ASN A 162 22.09 -7.31 0.70
CA ASN A 162 21.01 -7.98 1.42
C ASN A 162 19.63 -7.52 0.93
N ALA A 163 19.46 -6.22 0.65
CA ALA A 163 18.22 -5.68 0.11
C ALA A 163 17.91 -6.22 -1.30
N ALA A 164 18.92 -6.24 -2.18
CA ALA A 164 18.82 -6.79 -3.53
C ALA A 164 18.41 -8.27 -3.51
N HIS A 165 19.09 -9.10 -2.71
CA HIS A 165 18.77 -10.52 -2.58
C HIS A 165 17.41 -10.76 -1.91
N SER A 166 17.01 -9.90 -0.97
CA SER A 166 15.69 -9.96 -0.33
C SER A 166 14.57 -9.73 -1.35
N VAL A 167 14.63 -8.66 -2.14
CA VAL A 167 13.61 -8.38 -3.15
C VAL A 167 13.60 -9.44 -4.25
N ALA A 168 14.78 -9.88 -4.73
CA ALA A 168 14.88 -10.95 -5.72
C ALA A 168 14.30 -12.26 -5.19
N GLY A 169 14.61 -12.63 -3.94
CA GLY A 169 14.07 -13.81 -3.28
C GLY A 169 12.55 -13.78 -3.16
N MET A 170 11.97 -12.65 -2.75
CA MET A 170 10.52 -12.46 -2.70
C MET A 170 9.86 -12.56 -4.08
N VAL A 171 10.50 -12.00 -5.12
CA VAL A 171 9.98 -12.04 -6.49
C VAL A 171 10.05 -13.44 -7.07
N LEU A 172 11.18 -14.14 -6.91
CA LEU A 172 11.39 -15.47 -7.46
C LEU A 172 10.51 -16.52 -6.76
N ASN A 173 10.37 -16.42 -5.43
CA ASN A 173 9.63 -17.36 -4.60
C ASN A 173 8.23 -16.84 -4.20
N LYS A 174 7.54 -16.13 -5.10
CA LYS A 174 6.13 -15.76 -4.89
C LYS A 174 5.35 -17.02 -4.48
N PRO A 175 4.57 -16.98 -3.38
CA PRO A 175 3.86 -18.15 -2.88
C PRO A 175 3.00 -18.81 -3.97
N THR A 176 3.41 -19.96 -4.46
CA THR A 176 2.61 -20.79 -5.36
C THR A 176 1.79 -21.75 -4.51
N GLY A 177 0.46 -21.66 -4.56
CA GLY A 177 -0.40 -22.57 -3.81
C GLY A 177 -0.72 -22.16 -2.37
N VAL A 178 -0.75 -20.85 -2.07
CA VAL A 178 -1.81 -20.38 -1.16
C VAL A 178 -3.08 -20.85 -1.85
N ALA A 179 -3.66 -21.96 -1.39
CA ALA A 179 -4.90 -22.46 -1.96
C ALA A 179 -5.81 -21.25 -2.05
N ALA A 180 -6.25 -20.93 -3.27
CA ALA A 180 -7.27 -19.93 -3.47
C ALA A 180 -8.40 -20.34 -2.54
N ASP A 181 -8.51 -19.64 -1.42
CA ASP A 181 -9.62 -19.87 -0.54
C ASP A 181 -10.83 -19.47 -1.38
N GLU A 182 -11.56 -20.47 -1.87
CA GLU A 182 -12.69 -20.22 -2.74
C GLU A 182 -13.83 -19.54 -1.98
N ARG A 183 -13.75 -19.48 -0.64
CA ARG A 183 -14.67 -18.73 0.19
C ARG A 183 -14.51 -17.24 -0.11
N PRO A 184 -15.63 -16.51 -0.29
CA PRO A 184 -15.56 -15.05 -0.38
C PRO A 184 -14.93 -14.46 0.89
N ALA A 185 -14.00 -13.53 0.71
CA ALA A 185 -13.42 -12.80 1.83
C ALA A 185 -14.45 -11.84 2.46
N ILE A 186 -14.53 -11.84 3.80
CA ILE A 186 -15.28 -10.86 4.59
C ILE A 186 -14.35 -10.13 5.53
N GLY A 187 -14.40 -8.81 5.51
CA GLY A 187 -13.64 -8.00 6.45
C GLY A 187 -14.45 -7.67 7.71
N LEU A 188 -13.84 -7.88 8.87
CA LEU A 188 -14.42 -7.60 10.18
C LEU A 188 -13.54 -6.57 10.89
N THR A 189 -14.13 -5.55 11.51
CA THR A 189 -13.37 -4.60 12.33
C THR A 189 -13.53 -4.88 13.82
N MET A 190 -12.48 -4.68 14.59
CA MET A 190 -12.42 -5.07 16.00
C MET A 190 -11.68 -4.04 16.86
N PHE A 191 -12.09 -3.93 18.11
CA PHE A 191 -11.33 -3.33 19.21
C PHE A 191 -11.11 -4.38 20.29
N GLY A 192 -10.10 -4.22 21.15
CA GLY A 192 -9.84 -5.17 22.23
C GLY A 192 -11.08 -5.51 23.09
N VAL A 193 -11.98 -4.54 23.31
CA VAL A 193 -13.24 -4.73 24.04
C VAL A 193 -14.31 -5.51 23.28
N THR A 194 -14.20 -5.62 21.94
CA THR A 194 -15.13 -6.37 21.09
C THR A 194 -14.58 -7.73 20.66
N THR A 195 -13.37 -8.12 21.10
CA THR A 195 -12.73 -9.41 20.78
C THR A 195 -13.67 -10.61 20.95
N PRO A 196 -14.40 -10.79 22.07
CA PRO A 196 -15.27 -11.97 22.23
C PRO A 196 -16.41 -12.02 21.20
N CYS A 197 -16.96 -10.85 20.84
CA CYS A 197 -18.00 -10.72 19.84
C CYS A 197 -17.47 -11.06 18.44
N VAL A 198 -16.35 -10.45 18.05
CA VAL A 198 -15.75 -10.66 16.72
C VAL A 198 -15.31 -12.11 16.53
N GLN A 199 -14.76 -12.75 17.56
CA GLN A 199 -14.42 -14.17 17.52
C GLN A 199 -15.65 -15.07 17.38
N ALA A 200 -16.77 -14.73 18.04
CA ALA A 200 -18.02 -15.48 17.88
C ALA A 200 -18.59 -15.35 16.47
N VAL A 201 -18.56 -14.13 15.90
CA VAL A 201 -18.95 -13.87 14.51
C VAL A 201 -18.03 -14.61 13.53
N THR A 202 -16.71 -14.55 13.74
CA THR A 202 -15.71 -15.24 12.90
C THR A 202 -15.99 -16.74 12.86
N ARG A 203 -16.18 -17.39 14.02
CA ARG A 203 -16.52 -18.83 14.07
C ARG A 203 -17.84 -19.17 13.39
N ALA A 204 -18.81 -18.26 13.42
CA ALA A 204 -20.09 -18.49 12.76
C ALA A 204 -20.00 -18.37 11.23
N LEU A 205 -19.01 -17.62 10.72
CA LEU A 205 -18.84 -17.33 9.30
C LEU A 205 -17.71 -18.11 8.65
N GLU A 206 -16.76 -18.66 9.41
CA GLU A 206 -15.57 -19.31 8.87
C GLU A 206 -15.91 -20.51 7.97
N ALA A 207 -17.03 -21.21 8.15
CA ALA A 207 -17.39 -22.28 7.22
C ALA A 207 -17.67 -21.78 5.78
N GLU A 208 -18.11 -20.53 5.64
CA GLU A 208 -18.60 -19.94 4.37
C GLU A 208 -17.74 -18.79 3.85
N PHE A 209 -16.97 -18.12 4.71
CA PHE A 209 -16.21 -16.91 4.41
C PHE A 209 -14.76 -16.98 4.91
N ASP A 210 -13.84 -16.38 4.16
CA ASP A 210 -12.49 -16.08 4.65
C ASP A 210 -12.53 -14.78 5.47
N CYS A 211 -12.44 -14.90 6.80
CA CYS A 211 -12.67 -13.80 7.73
C CYS A 211 -11.38 -13.01 8.02
N LEU A 212 -11.27 -11.81 7.46
CA LEU A 212 -10.15 -10.89 7.64
C LEU A 212 -10.46 -9.89 8.77
N VAL A 213 -9.83 -10.05 9.94
CA VAL A 213 -10.09 -9.19 11.11
C VAL A 213 -9.09 -8.05 11.19
N PHE A 214 -9.58 -6.80 11.22
CA PHE A 214 -8.79 -5.58 11.27
C PHE A 214 -9.01 -4.82 12.58
N HIS A 215 -7.92 -4.35 13.18
CA HIS A 215 -8.03 -3.52 14.38
C HIS A 215 -8.44 -2.08 14.02
N ALA A 216 -9.47 -1.55 14.66
CA ALA A 216 -10.04 -0.23 14.34
C ALA A 216 -9.23 0.95 14.94
N THR A 217 -7.90 0.94 14.78
CA THR A 217 -6.94 1.96 15.28
C THR A 217 -6.55 3.01 14.24
N GLY A 218 -7.34 3.21 13.20
CA GLY A 218 -6.98 4.04 12.04
C GLY A 218 -6.26 3.22 10.98
N THR A 219 -5.03 2.77 11.24
CA THR A 219 -4.24 1.99 10.26
C THR A 219 -4.95 0.70 9.83
N GLY A 220 -5.58 -0.03 10.75
CA GLY A 220 -6.31 -1.24 10.37
C GLY A 220 -7.55 -0.96 9.52
N GLY A 221 -8.22 0.19 9.71
CA GLY A 221 -9.28 0.64 8.81
C GLY A 221 -8.75 1.02 7.42
N GLN A 222 -7.61 1.71 7.35
CA GLN A 222 -6.96 2.03 6.08
C GLN A 222 -6.47 0.77 5.34
N SER A 223 -5.96 -0.24 6.07
CA SER A 223 -5.58 -1.54 5.50
C SER A 223 -6.78 -2.29 4.94
N PHE A 224 -7.92 -2.24 5.65
CA PHE A 224 -9.18 -2.78 5.14
C PHE A 224 -9.56 -2.12 3.80
N GLU A 225 -9.56 -0.78 3.74
CA GLU A 225 -9.91 -0.03 2.52
C GLU A 225 -8.94 -0.36 1.38
N LYS A 226 -7.63 -0.40 1.67
CA LYS A 226 -6.60 -0.72 0.69
C LYS A 226 -6.76 -2.13 0.11
N LEU A 227 -7.10 -3.11 0.94
CA LEU A 227 -7.36 -4.48 0.49
C LEU A 227 -8.58 -4.53 -0.41
N ALA A 228 -9.65 -3.80 -0.07
CA ALA A 228 -10.83 -3.69 -0.91
C ALA A 228 -10.47 -3.14 -2.31
N ASP A 229 -9.62 -2.12 -2.40
CA ASP A 229 -9.18 -1.52 -3.68
C ASP A 229 -8.24 -2.42 -4.48
N SER A 230 -7.39 -3.21 -3.81
CA SER A 230 -6.30 -3.98 -4.44
C SER A 230 -6.73 -5.17 -5.30
N GLY A 231 -8.02 -5.47 -5.42
CA GLY A 231 -8.48 -6.55 -6.30
C GLY A 231 -8.09 -7.96 -5.82
N LEU A 232 -7.55 -8.12 -4.60
CA LEU A 232 -7.45 -9.41 -3.88
C LEU A 232 -8.84 -10.04 -3.57
N ARG A 233 -9.87 -9.65 -4.33
CA ARG A 233 -11.25 -10.10 -4.29
C ARG A 233 -11.42 -11.50 -4.88
N SER A 234 -10.45 -12.04 -5.62
CA SER A 234 -10.47 -13.40 -6.17
C SER A 234 -9.10 -13.74 -6.74
N ALA A 235 -8.16 -14.21 -5.93
CA ALA A 235 -7.00 -14.90 -6.50
C ALA A 235 -7.46 -16.31 -6.90
N ALA A 236 -7.71 -16.51 -8.19
CA ALA A 236 -8.15 -17.72 -8.90
C ALA A 236 -9.66 -18.06 -8.89
N SER A 237 -10.39 -17.59 -9.90
CA SER A 237 -11.08 -18.49 -10.82
C SER A 237 -11.53 -17.75 -12.10
N MET A 238 -11.19 -18.30 -13.27
CA MET A 238 -11.95 -18.05 -14.49
C MET A 238 -13.30 -18.76 -14.32
N SER A 239 -14.28 -18.07 -13.72
CA SER A 239 -15.67 -18.52 -13.63
C SER A 239 -16.59 -17.31 -13.83
N PRO A 240 -17.55 -17.34 -14.78
CA PRO A 240 -18.35 -16.18 -15.16
C PRO A 240 -19.52 -15.89 -14.19
N ARG A 241 -19.37 -16.16 -12.89
CA ARG A 241 -20.43 -15.87 -11.90
C ARG A 241 -20.03 -14.71 -10.97
N PRO A 242 -20.82 -13.62 -10.91
CA PRO A 242 -20.59 -12.56 -9.94
C PRO A 242 -21.15 -13.04 -8.59
N ARG A 243 -20.29 -13.56 -7.72
CA ARG A 243 -20.65 -13.84 -6.32
C ARG A 243 -19.55 -13.38 -5.39
N SER A 244 -19.52 -12.09 -5.11
CA SER A 244 -18.88 -11.56 -3.90
C SER A 244 -19.95 -10.78 -3.12
N ALA A 245 -20.35 -11.33 -1.98
CA ALA A 245 -21.16 -10.61 -1.00
C ALA A 245 -20.19 -9.85 -0.08
N THR A 246 -20.04 -8.54 -0.30
CA THR A 246 -19.29 -7.69 0.64
C THR A 246 -20.22 -7.35 1.80
N ILE A 247 -20.09 -8.07 2.92
CA ILE A 247 -20.80 -7.75 4.16
C ILE A 247 -19.87 -6.85 4.99
N TRP A 248 -20.35 -5.65 5.31
CA TRP A 248 -19.62 -4.63 6.07
C TRP A 248 -20.04 -4.70 7.53
N TRP A 249 -19.13 -5.03 8.44
CA TRP A 249 -19.38 -4.93 9.89
C TRP A 249 -18.40 -3.96 10.57
N ALA A 250 -18.95 -2.84 11.00
CA ALA A 250 -18.26 -1.83 11.79
C ALA A 250 -18.83 -1.79 13.21
N ALA A 251 -18.07 -2.26 14.19
CA ALA A 251 -18.32 -1.89 15.58
C ALA A 251 -17.70 -0.52 15.86
N SER A 252 -18.46 0.55 15.62
CA SER A 252 -18.04 1.91 15.96
C SER A 252 -18.33 2.22 17.43
N SER A 253 -17.32 2.70 18.17
CA SER A 253 -17.55 3.56 19.35
C SER A 253 -17.83 5.00 18.89
N PRO A 254 -18.54 5.84 19.67
CA PRO A 254 -18.77 7.23 19.29
C PRO A 254 -17.45 7.97 19.08
N ALA A 255 -17.35 8.74 17.99
CA ALA A 255 -16.24 9.62 17.72
C ALA A 255 -15.97 10.56 18.92
N GLN A 256 -14.70 10.74 19.29
CA GLN A 256 -14.27 11.83 20.15
C GLN A 256 -14.52 13.15 19.40
N PRO A 257 -15.08 14.20 20.03
CA PRO A 257 -15.39 15.45 19.34
C PRO A 257 -14.09 16.14 18.94
N ILE A 258 -13.88 16.30 17.63
CA ILE A 258 -12.89 17.23 17.09
C ILE A 258 -13.50 18.63 17.19
N ALA A 259 -12.73 19.57 17.74
CA ALA A 259 -13.15 20.92 18.03
C ALA A 259 -13.62 21.70 16.79
N SER A 260 -14.82 22.29 16.91
CA SER A 260 -15.30 23.57 16.36
C SER A 260 -14.79 24.07 14.99
N ALA A 261 -15.67 24.05 13.97
CA ALA A 261 -15.92 25.17 13.03
C ALA A 261 -17.20 24.91 12.19
N PRO A 262 -17.92 25.94 11.71
CA PRO A 262 -19.34 25.86 11.37
C PRO A 262 -19.64 25.44 9.93
N SER A 263 -20.80 24.79 9.76
CA SER A 263 -21.46 24.50 8.48
C SER A 263 -21.98 25.77 7.80
N PRO A 264 -22.13 25.75 6.46
CA PRO A 264 -23.42 26.11 5.90
C PRO A 264 -23.96 25.08 4.90
N GLU A 265 -25.28 25.16 4.75
CA GLU A 265 -26.19 24.30 4.01
C GLU A 265 -25.86 24.15 2.51
N ALA A 266 -25.98 22.94 1.99
CA ALA A 266 -26.27 22.71 0.57
C ALA A 266 -26.91 21.32 0.38
N SER A 267 -28.21 21.35 0.11
CA SER A 267 -29.00 20.24 -0.42
C SER A 267 -28.62 19.98 -1.89
N CYS A 268 -28.27 18.74 -2.25
CA CYS A 268 -28.20 18.32 -3.65
C CYS A 268 -28.55 16.82 -3.77
N PRO A 269 -29.46 16.42 -4.68
CA PRO A 269 -30.01 15.07 -4.75
C PRO A 269 -29.07 14.11 -5.49
N MET A 270 -28.77 12.96 -4.89
CA MET A 270 -28.09 11.87 -5.58
C MET A 270 -29.06 11.13 -6.50
N SER A 271 -28.81 11.23 -7.81
CA SER A 271 -29.24 10.22 -8.78
C SER A 271 -28.22 9.08 -8.77
N ALA A 272 -28.70 7.86 -8.54
CA ALA A 272 -27.88 6.64 -8.48
C ALA A 272 -28.01 5.84 -9.78
N PRO A 273 -26.91 5.35 -10.37
CA PRO A 273 -26.96 4.18 -11.23
C PRO A 273 -26.48 2.93 -10.48
N ALA A 274 -27.34 1.90 -10.56
CA ALA A 274 -27.08 0.46 -10.56
C ALA A 274 -26.22 -0.20 -9.44
N ALA A 275 -26.93 -0.97 -8.60
CA ALA A 275 -26.51 -2.20 -7.92
C ALA A 275 -25.24 -2.15 -7.04
N ARG A 276 -25.36 -1.47 -5.90
CA ARG A 276 -24.59 -1.78 -4.68
C ARG A 276 -25.59 -2.11 -3.57
N SER A 277 -25.73 -3.39 -3.21
CA SER A 277 -26.47 -3.77 -2.01
C SER A 277 -25.55 -3.58 -0.79
N ILE A 278 -25.62 -2.39 -0.20
CA ILE A 278 -24.90 -2.01 1.02
C ILE A 278 -25.73 -2.47 2.22
N TRP A 279 -25.16 -3.29 3.10
CA TRP A 279 -25.74 -3.60 4.41
C TRP A 279 -24.80 -3.07 5.49
N SER A 280 -25.29 -2.17 6.32
CA SER A 280 -24.61 -1.63 7.50
C SER A 280 -25.43 -1.99 8.73
N ILE A 281 -24.82 -2.69 9.70
CA ILE A 281 -25.42 -2.95 11.00
C ILE A 281 -24.58 -2.20 12.04
N SER A 282 -25.09 -1.07 12.53
CA SER A 282 -24.51 -0.34 13.64
C SER A 282 -25.14 -0.79 14.96
N GLY A 283 -24.31 -1.10 15.96
CA GLY A 283 -24.74 -1.41 17.32
C GLY A 283 -24.03 -0.50 18.33
N GLN A 284 -24.80 0.21 19.16
CA GLN A 284 -24.25 1.05 20.23
C GLN A 284 -23.68 0.19 21.36
N TRP A 285 -22.37 0.33 21.65
CA TRP A 285 -21.73 -0.24 22.84
C TRP A 285 -21.41 0.88 23.83
N THR A 286 -22.19 1.02 24.90
CA THR A 286 -21.86 1.89 26.04
C THR A 286 -21.42 1.04 27.23
N ARG A 287 -20.41 1.53 27.95
CA ARG A 287 -19.67 0.82 29.02
C ARG A 287 -20.51 0.46 30.26
N SER A 288 -21.80 0.77 30.28
CA SER A 288 -22.60 0.88 31.51
C SER A 288 -23.67 -0.20 31.73
N ARG A 289 -23.89 -1.18 30.83
CA ARG A 289 -24.92 -2.23 31.07
C ARG A 289 -24.55 -3.62 30.51
N PRO A 290 -24.23 -4.61 31.37
CA PRO A 290 -23.92 -5.99 30.95
C PRO A 290 -25.09 -6.75 30.30
N SER A 291 -26.34 -6.30 30.51
CA SER A 291 -27.54 -6.98 30.01
C SER A 291 -27.80 -6.81 28.50
N PHE A 292 -27.13 -5.87 27.83
CA PHE A 292 -27.24 -5.68 26.37
C PHE A 292 -26.39 -6.65 25.54
N ALA A 293 -25.37 -7.28 26.16
CA ALA A 293 -24.48 -8.22 25.48
C ALA A 293 -25.20 -9.46 24.93
N ARG A 294 -26.37 -9.82 25.48
CA ARG A 294 -27.20 -10.92 24.97
C ARG A 294 -28.14 -10.52 23.84
N ALA A 295 -28.49 -9.25 23.67
CA ALA A 295 -29.50 -8.83 22.69
C ALA A 295 -28.89 -8.52 21.31
N ALA A 296 -27.66 -8.01 21.25
CA ALA A 296 -27.00 -7.69 19.98
C ALA A 296 -26.51 -8.93 19.20
N CYS A 297 -26.28 -10.06 19.88
CA CYS A 297 -25.96 -11.33 19.22
C CYS A 297 -27.17 -11.99 18.55
N THR A 298 -28.41 -11.59 18.88
CA THR A 298 -29.64 -12.28 18.45
C THR A 298 -30.20 -11.75 17.13
N SER A 299 -29.63 -10.69 16.56
CA SER A 299 -30.16 -10.04 15.34
C SER A 299 -29.59 -10.58 14.03
N ILE A 300 -28.73 -11.62 14.06
CA ILE A 300 -28.29 -12.32 12.86
C ILE A 300 -29.41 -13.28 12.43
N VAL A 301 -30.48 -12.72 11.87
CA VAL A 301 -31.46 -13.49 11.10
C VAL A 301 -31.06 -13.36 9.64
N LEU A 302 -30.36 -14.37 9.14
CA LEU A 302 -30.25 -14.65 7.72
C LEU A 302 -31.67 -14.76 7.15
N ARG A 303 -32.18 -13.69 6.51
CA ARG A 303 -33.29 -13.83 5.57
C ARG A 303 -32.70 -14.28 4.24
N SER A 304 -32.54 -15.59 4.10
CA SER A 304 -32.48 -16.22 2.79
C SER A 304 -33.87 -16.14 2.15
N ARG A 305 -33.98 -15.35 1.07
CA ARG A 305 -34.90 -15.60 -0.04
C ARG A 305 -34.23 -15.15 -1.32
#